data_AF-A0A921IKQ0-F1
#
_entry.id   AF-A0A921IKQ0-F1
#
_cell.length_a   1.000
_cell.length_b   1.000
_cell.length_c   1.000
_cell.angle_alpha   90.00
_cell.angle_beta   90.00
_cell.angle_gamma   90.00
#
_symmetry.space_group_name_H-M   'P 1'
#
loop_
_entity.id
_entity.type
_entity.pdbx_description
1 polymer ?
#
loop_
_entity_poly.entity_id
_entity_poly.type
_entity_poly.pdbx_seq_one_letter_code
_entity_poly.pdbx_strand_id
1 'polypeptide(L)'
;AMAQMLNQRGLRTRQGAEFQSSNIKRMIQHEGYTGYIITKAARSEFMPQLQIIDEALFAKANEMISKRSRKALKDKNAAQKSGNPTLLAGIVVCAHCGAKMSAFLHTDRYKLADGSVREKVQAKYNCYQRGQHLRQCDGQALYLAERVDRIVVAYADELFRKIKSEPYDKSIEQKIRQQEANHNRKKQAAEKKIKAAQYKQQRYEDEVLKCLEGESAFSQEMLARLITQAEAEVRQAKDEYAALLQNNDDRTTVQQIRSYYDEFLGWANEFNLATVERKRVILAQLFEKVEVGKGYKITIHVRGTYKQFLGEEPHGKF
;
A
#
# COMPACT_ATOMS: atom_id res chain seq x y z
N ALA A 1 -9.07 -29.23 6.23
CA ALA A 1 -10.50 -29.10 5.83
C ALA A 1 -10.79 -29.76 4.49
N MET A 2 -10.74 -29.08 3.34
CA MET A 2 -11.20 -29.68 2.04
C MET A 2 -10.43 -30.94 1.63
N ALA A 3 -9.09 -30.94 1.72
CA ALA A 3 -8.28 -32.11 1.39
C ALA A 3 -8.63 -33.34 2.27
N GLN A 4 -8.78 -33.12 3.58
CA GLN A 4 -9.19 -34.17 4.53
C GLN A 4 -10.59 -34.71 4.22
N MET A 5 -11.55 -33.83 3.90
CA MET A 5 -12.91 -34.23 3.53
C MET A 5 -12.92 -35.12 2.27
N LEU A 6 -12.13 -34.77 1.24
CA LEU A 6 -12.02 -35.58 0.03
C LEU A 6 -11.37 -36.94 0.31
N ASN A 7 -10.33 -36.98 1.16
CA ASN A 7 -9.67 -38.23 1.53
C ASN A 7 -10.59 -39.16 2.34
N GLN A 8 -11.39 -38.60 3.25
CA GLN A 8 -12.38 -39.33 4.05
C GLN A 8 -13.49 -39.93 3.17
N ARG A 9 -13.83 -39.28 2.04
CA ARG A 9 -14.75 -39.83 1.04
C ARG A 9 -14.12 -40.89 0.13
N GLY A 10 -12.88 -41.30 0.41
CA GLY A 10 -12.16 -42.29 -0.40
C GLY A 10 -11.61 -41.75 -1.73
N LEU A 11 -11.73 -40.45 -2.01
CA LEU A 11 -11.20 -39.86 -3.23
C LEU A 11 -9.67 -39.75 -3.13
N ARG A 12 -8.99 -40.03 -4.24
CA ARG A 12 -7.53 -39.99 -4.35
C ARG A 12 -7.11 -39.19 -5.59
N THR A 13 -5.86 -38.75 -5.58
CA THR A 13 -5.24 -38.10 -6.76
C THR A 13 -5.13 -39.09 -7.92
N ARG A 14 -4.85 -38.60 -9.13
CA ARG A 14 -4.64 -39.46 -10.32
C ARG A 14 -3.59 -40.56 -10.12
N GLN A 15 -2.60 -40.32 -9.25
CA GLN A 15 -1.54 -41.28 -8.91
C GLN A 15 -1.88 -42.16 -7.70
N GLY A 16 -3.14 -42.16 -7.23
CA GLY A 16 -3.59 -42.95 -6.08
C GLY A 16 -3.22 -42.37 -4.71
N ALA A 17 -2.42 -41.31 -4.63
CA ALA A 17 -2.04 -40.68 -3.37
C ALA A 17 -3.18 -39.84 -2.76
N GLU A 18 -3.11 -39.60 -1.45
CA GLU A 18 -4.01 -38.71 -0.74
C GLU A 18 -3.94 -37.26 -1.23
N PHE A 19 -5.06 -36.54 -1.18
CA PHE A 19 -5.09 -35.11 -1.45
C PHE A 19 -4.39 -34.33 -0.34
N GLN A 20 -3.46 -33.47 -0.74
CA GLN A 20 -2.87 -32.43 0.10
C GLN A 20 -3.53 -31.07 -0.19
N SER A 21 -3.38 -30.12 0.73
CA SER A 21 -3.89 -28.75 0.57
C SER A 21 -3.32 -28.03 -0.67
N SER A 22 -2.08 -28.33 -1.06
CA SER A 22 -1.44 -27.88 -2.31
C SER A 22 -2.19 -28.36 -3.56
N ASN A 23 -2.60 -29.64 -3.59
CA ASN A 23 -3.34 -30.24 -4.70
C ASN A 23 -4.68 -29.51 -4.91
N ILE A 24 -5.42 -29.29 -3.83
CA ILE A 24 -6.72 -28.59 -3.87
C ILE A 24 -6.55 -27.15 -4.34
N LYS A 25 -5.52 -26.45 -3.85
CA LYS A 25 -5.23 -25.09 -4.28
C LYS A 25 -4.94 -25.04 -5.78
N ARG A 26 -4.11 -25.94 -6.29
CA ARG A 26 -3.77 -26.01 -7.73
C ARG A 26 -5.00 -26.30 -8.59
N MET A 27 -5.92 -27.15 -8.13
CA MET A 27 -7.19 -27.40 -8.82
C MET A 27 -8.04 -26.12 -8.88
N ILE A 28 -8.28 -25.45 -7.75
CA ILE A 28 -9.13 -24.24 -7.74
C ILE A 28 -8.53 -23.12 -8.61
N GLN A 29 -7.20 -23.03 -8.70
CA GLN A 29 -6.50 -22.02 -9.50
C GLN A 29 -6.34 -22.40 -10.98
N HIS A 30 -6.81 -23.57 -11.39
CA HIS A 30 -6.61 -24.03 -12.76
C HIS A 30 -7.63 -23.38 -13.71
N GLU A 31 -7.18 -22.37 -14.44
CA GLU A 31 -8.01 -21.61 -15.38
C GLU A 31 -8.65 -22.47 -16.47
N GLY A 32 -8.08 -23.62 -16.82
CA GLY A 32 -8.65 -24.48 -17.86
C GLY A 32 -10.06 -25.01 -17.59
N TYR A 33 -10.54 -24.94 -16.34
CA TYR A 33 -11.93 -25.29 -16.01
C TYR A 33 -12.97 -24.28 -16.52
N THR A 34 -12.53 -23.11 -17.00
CA THR A 34 -13.37 -22.06 -17.58
C THR A 34 -13.55 -22.19 -19.10
N GLY A 35 -13.11 -23.30 -19.71
CA GLY A 35 -13.29 -23.56 -21.15
C GLY A 35 -12.12 -23.15 -22.04
N TYR A 36 -10.92 -23.06 -21.48
CA TYR A 36 -9.70 -22.71 -22.23
C TYR A 36 -8.63 -23.80 -22.09
N ILE A 37 -7.85 -24.01 -23.16
CA ILE A 37 -6.62 -24.79 -23.09
C ILE A 37 -5.46 -23.82 -22.92
N ILE A 38 -4.71 -24.00 -21.83
CA ILE A 38 -3.63 -23.08 -21.43
C ILE A 38 -2.32 -23.84 -21.40
N THR A 39 -1.36 -23.36 -22.19
CA THR A 39 0.03 -23.79 -22.16
C THR A 39 0.90 -22.68 -21.62
N LYS A 40 2.20 -22.92 -21.40
CA LYS A 40 3.12 -21.89 -20.89
C LYS A 40 3.25 -20.66 -21.81
N ALA A 41 2.92 -20.79 -23.10
CA ALA A 41 3.17 -19.76 -24.12
C ALA A 41 1.90 -19.27 -24.84
N ALA A 42 0.77 -19.98 -24.73
CA ALA A 42 -0.44 -19.65 -25.47
C ALA A 42 -1.72 -20.05 -24.74
N ARG A 43 -2.78 -19.29 -25.02
CA ARG A 43 -4.17 -19.51 -24.58
C ARG A 43 -5.02 -19.75 -25.83
N SER A 44 -5.84 -20.80 -25.81
CA SER A 44 -6.77 -21.10 -26.91
C SER A 44 -7.92 -20.09 -26.98
N GLU A 45 -8.70 -20.15 -28.07
CA GLU A 45 -10.05 -19.61 -28.10
C GLU A 45 -10.95 -20.32 -27.08
N PHE A 46 -12.08 -19.69 -26.77
CA PHE A 46 -13.06 -20.23 -25.83
C PHE A 46 -13.78 -21.46 -26.41
N MET A 47 -13.79 -22.55 -25.65
CA MET A 47 -14.39 -23.82 -26.02
C MET A 47 -15.50 -24.17 -25.03
N PRO A 48 -16.78 -23.93 -25.36
CA PRO A 48 -17.91 -24.17 -24.45
C PRO A 48 -17.96 -25.60 -23.89
N GLN A 49 -17.61 -26.59 -24.70
CA GLN A 49 -17.59 -28.00 -24.32
C GLN A 49 -16.55 -28.36 -23.25
N LEU A 50 -15.55 -27.50 -23.00
CA LEU A 50 -14.54 -27.68 -21.96
C LEU A 50 -14.87 -26.92 -20.66
N GLN A 51 -15.95 -26.14 -20.66
CA GLN A 51 -16.33 -25.34 -19.50
C GLN A 51 -16.97 -26.22 -18.43
N ILE A 52 -16.30 -26.36 -17.28
CA ILE A 52 -16.80 -27.07 -16.10
C ILE A 52 -17.41 -26.10 -15.10
N ILE A 53 -16.88 -24.88 -15.02
CA ILE A 53 -17.34 -23.80 -14.15
C ILE A 53 -17.42 -22.48 -14.91
N ASP A 54 -18.33 -21.60 -14.49
CA ASP A 54 -18.41 -20.24 -15.03
C ASP A 54 -17.24 -19.36 -14.56
N GLU A 55 -16.97 -18.30 -15.33
CA GLU A 55 -15.86 -17.38 -15.05
C GLU A 55 -16.09 -16.59 -13.75
N ALA A 56 -17.33 -16.27 -13.42
CA ALA A 56 -17.68 -15.52 -12.21
C ALA A 56 -17.39 -16.32 -10.93
N LEU A 57 -17.68 -17.62 -10.93
CA LEU A 57 -17.46 -18.58 -9.87
C LEU A 57 -15.97 -18.87 -9.71
N PHE A 58 -15.25 -19.02 -10.83
CA PHE A 58 -13.79 -19.13 -10.82
C PHE A 58 -13.14 -17.89 -10.19
N ALA A 59 -13.55 -16.68 -10.61
CA ALA A 59 -13.05 -15.42 -10.07
C ALA A 59 -13.33 -15.31 -8.57
N LYS A 60 -14.56 -15.61 -8.13
CA LYS A 60 -14.96 -15.57 -6.71
C LYS A 60 -14.18 -16.57 -5.85
N ALA A 61 -13.95 -17.78 -6.35
CA ALA A 61 -13.16 -18.80 -5.66
C ALA A 61 -11.70 -18.35 -5.46
N ASN A 62 -11.09 -17.77 -6.51
CA ASN A 62 -9.72 -17.27 -6.46
C ASN A 62 -9.57 -16.00 -5.61
N GLU A 63 -10.59 -15.13 -5.59
CA GLU A 63 -10.65 -13.99 -4.69
C GLU A 63 -10.66 -14.44 -3.21
N MET A 64 -11.45 -15.47 -2.88
CA MET A 64 -11.48 -16.05 -1.54
C MET A 64 -10.14 -16.68 -1.14
N ILE A 65 -9.47 -17.40 -2.04
CA ILE A 65 -8.11 -17.92 -1.80
C ILE A 65 -7.12 -16.79 -1.53
N SER A 66 -7.21 -15.70 -2.29
CA SER A 66 -6.35 -14.53 -2.14
C SER A 66 -6.62 -13.78 -0.84
N LYS A 67 -7.89 -13.60 -0.44
CA LYS A 67 -8.29 -13.04 0.86
C LYS A 67 -7.76 -13.91 2.02
N ARG A 68 -7.93 -15.24 1.94
CA ARG A 68 -7.43 -16.19 2.95
C ARG A 68 -5.90 -16.18 3.05
N SER A 69 -5.19 -16.10 1.92
CA SER A 69 -3.72 -16.01 1.90
C SER A 69 -3.23 -14.70 2.53
N ARG A 70 -3.88 -13.58 2.25
CA ARG A 70 -3.58 -12.29 2.88
C ARG A 70 -3.87 -12.30 4.38
N LYS A 71 -4.99 -12.89 4.80
CA LYS A 71 -5.34 -13.05 6.23
C LYS A 71 -4.34 -13.97 6.93
N ALA A 72 -4.02 -15.13 6.37
CA ALA A 72 -3.01 -16.04 6.92
C ALA A 72 -1.61 -15.40 7.00
N LEU A 73 -1.25 -14.54 6.05
CA LEU A 73 -0.01 -13.76 6.11
C LEU A 73 -0.06 -12.72 7.25
N LYS A 74 -1.18 -12.01 7.40
CA LYS A 74 -1.40 -11.07 8.52
C LYS A 74 -1.38 -11.79 9.87
N ASP A 75 -2.05 -12.93 9.98
CA ASP A 75 -2.13 -13.74 11.20
C ASP A 75 -0.78 -14.40 11.52
N LYS A 76 -0.03 -14.88 10.51
CA LYS A 76 1.35 -15.36 10.70
C LYS A 76 2.28 -14.25 11.13
N ASN A 77 2.14 -13.05 10.57
CA ASN A 77 2.89 -11.88 11.02
C ASN A 77 2.49 -11.49 12.45
N ALA A 78 1.21 -11.60 12.82
CA ALA A 78 0.72 -11.33 14.17
C ALA A 78 1.20 -12.38 15.20
N ALA A 79 1.21 -13.67 14.84
CA ALA A 79 1.72 -14.75 15.67
C ALA A 79 3.25 -14.73 15.79
N GLN A 80 3.97 -14.38 14.72
CA GLN A 80 5.40 -14.05 14.81
C GLN A 80 5.66 -12.82 15.68
N LYS A 81 4.67 -11.94 15.86
CA LYS A 81 4.74 -10.79 16.78
C LYS A 81 4.33 -11.13 18.22
N SER A 82 3.83 -12.31 18.57
CA SER A 82 3.48 -12.63 19.98
C SER A 82 4.53 -13.47 20.70
N GLY A 83 5.35 -14.25 19.99
CA GLY A 83 6.43 -15.07 20.58
C GLY A 83 7.86 -14.57 20.36
N ASN A 84 8.05 -13.42 19.70
CA ASN A 84 9.38 -12.94 19.34
C ASN A 84 9.95 -12.02 20.43
N PRO A 85 11.19 -12.25 20.88
CA PRO A 85 11.79 -11.47 21.97
C PRO A 85 12.34 -10.11 21.53
N THR A 86 12.30 -9.76 20.24
CA THR A 86 12.91 -8.53 19.72
C THR A 86 11.89 -7.49 19.27
N LEU A 87 12.21 -6.21 19.43
CA LEU A 87 11.26 -5.12 19.19
C LEU A 87 10.90 -5.00 17.69
N LEU A 88 11.90 -5.11 16.81
CA LEU A 88 11.77 -4.86 15.37
C LEU A 88 11.51 -6.14 14.54
N ALA A 89 10.99 -7.19 15.19
CA ALA A 89 10.69 -8.45 14.52
C ALA A 89 9.80 -8.26 13.28
N GLY A 90 10.28 -8.72 12.13
CA GLY A 90 9.53 -8.71 10.85
C GLY A 90 9.74 -7.49 9.96
N ILE A 91 10.41 -6.43 10.44
CA ILE A 91 10.73 -5.22 9.65
C ILE A 91 12.23 -5.00 9.43
N VAL A 92 13.11 -5.75 10.12
CA VAL A 92 14.56 -5.68 9.92
C VAL A 92 14.99 -6.41 8.64
N VAL A 93 15.81 -5.73 7.84
CA VAL A 93 16.40 -6.25 6.61
C VAL A 93 17.90 -5.96 6.60
N CYS A 94 18.68 -6.79 5.90
CA CYS A 94 20.12 -6.57 5.78
C CYS A 94 20.40 -5.51 4.70
N ALA A 95 21.15 -4.46 5.04
CA ALA A 95 21.50 -3.39 4.10
C ALA A 95 22.35 -3.85 2.91
N HIS A 96 23.12 -4.94 3.06
CA HIS A 96 24.07 -5.41 2.05
C HIS A 96 23.44 -6.29 0.98
N CYS A 97 22.39 -7.01 1.34
CA CYS A 97 21.80 -8.02 0.47
C CYS A 97 20.27 -7.94 0.38
N GLY A 98 19.65 -7.06 1.16
CA GLY A 98 18.22 -6.74 1.09
C GLY A 98 17.26 -7.83 1.60
N ALA A 99 17.73 -8.96 2.15
CA ALA A 99 16.80 -9.96 2.69
C ALA A 99 16.37 -9.59 4.11
N LYS A 100 15.16 -10.04 4.44
CA LYS A 100 14.63 -10.03 5.79
C LYS A 100 15.56 -10.80 6.73
N MET A 101 15.78 -10.21 7.89
CA MET A 101 16.55 -10.81 8.96
C MET A 101 15.64 -11.55 9.93
N SER A 102 16.15 -12.63 10.49
CA SER A 102 15.46 -13.41 11.53
C SER A 102 15.92 -12.95 12.90
N ALA A 103 15.05 -13.01 13.90
CA ALA A 103 15.40 -12.73 15.29
C ALA A 103 15.31 -14.02 16.12
N PHE A 104 16.26 -14.19 17.03
CA PHE A 104 16.33 -15.37 17.91
C PHE A 104 17.04 -15.00 19.22
N LEU A 105 16.80 -15.79 20.28
CA LEU A 105 17.56 -15.72 21.52
C LEU A 105 18.77 -16.62 21.41
N HIS A 106 19.92 -16.12 21.86
CA HIS A 106 21.16 -16.86 21.93
C HIS A 106 21.76 -16.73 23.32
N THR A 107 22.17 -17.85 23.90
CA THR A 107 22.87 -17.87 25.18
C THR A 107 24.36 -17.83 24.93
N ASP A 108 24.96 -16.66 25.13
CA ASP A 108 26.42 -16.52 25.10
C ASP A 108 27.01 -17.10 26.39
N ARG A 109 27.99 -18.00 26.26
CA ARG A 109 28.67 -18.67 27.38
C ARG A 109 30.13 -18.23 27.42
N TYR A 110 30.55 -17.66 28.54
CA TYR A 110 31.93 -17.22 28.75
C TYR A 110 32.52 -17.89 29.98
N LYS A 111 33.70 -18.47 29.84
CA LYS A 111 34.49 -18.97 30.97
C LYS A 111 35.29 -17.81 31.55
N LEU A 112 35.09 -17.54 32.83
CA LEU A 112 35.86 -16.57 33.59
C LEU A 112 37.23 -17.15 33.97
N ALA A 113 38.16 -16.27 34.36
CA ALA A 113 39.50 -16.66 34.78
C ALA A 113 39.50 -17.56 36.04
N ASP A 114 38.44 -17.48 36.86
CA ASP A 114 38.20 -18.31 38.04
C ASP A 114 37.59 -19.69 37.70
N GLY A 115 37.41 -20.02 36.41
CA GLY A 115 36.82 -21.28 35.95
C GLY A 115 35.30 -21.31 35.98
N SER A 116 34.63 -20.29 36.52
CA SER A 116 33.17 -20.22 36.51
C SER A 116 32.63 -19.86 35.12
N VAL A 117 31.44 -20.37 34.78
CA VAL A 117 30.79 -20.10 33.48
C VAL A 117 29.72 -19.04 33.68
N ARG A 118 29.87 -17.89 33.02
CA ARG A 118 28.80 -16.90 32.90
C ARG A 118 28.00 -17.17 31.63
N GLU A 119 26.68 -17.32 31.80
CA GLU A 119 25.73 -17.41 30.72
C GLU A 119 24.94 -16.10 30.60
N LYS A 120 24.83 -15.55 29.39
CA LYS A 120 24.01 -14.38 29.11
C LYS A 120 23.10 -14.67 27.93
N VAL A 121 21.79 -14.69 28.18
CA VAL A 121 20.79 -14.81 27.11
C VAL A 121 20.62 -13.44 26.47
N GLN A 122 20.92 -13.33 25.17
CA GLN A 122 20.78 -12.11 24.39
C GLN A 122 20.02 -12.36 23.10
N ALA A 123 19.14 -11.43 22.75
CA ALA A 123 18.45 -11.47 21.47
C ALA A 123 19.35 -10.91 20.35
N LYS A 124 19.36 -11.59 19.20
CA LYS A 124 20.19 -11.23 18.04
C LYS A 124 19.38 -11.23 16.74
N TYR A 125 19.70 -10.30 15.85
CA TYR A 125 19.24 -10.29 14.46
C TYR A 125 20.24 -11.02 13.57
N ASN A 126 19.77 -12.02 12.83
CA ASN A 126 20.56 -12.84 11.91
C ASN A 126 20.22 -12.52 10.45
N CYS A 127 21.24 -12.19 9.66
CA CYS A 127 21.17 -12.30 8.22
C CYS A 127 21.39 -13.77 7.81
N TYR A 128 20.30 -14.54 7.73
CA TYR A 128 20.34 -15.97 7.38
C TYR A 128 21.13 -16.26 6.10
N GLN A 129 20.99 -15.38 5.12
CA GLN A 129 21.67 -15.47 3.83
C GLN A 129 23.20 -15.38 3.94
N ARG A 130 23.70 -14.51 4.83
CA ARG A 130 25.13 -14.40 5.15
C ARG A 130 25.58 -15.58 6.01
N GLY A 131 24.83 -15.90 7.07
CA GLY A 131 25.19 -16.97 8.01
C GLY A 131 25.24 -18.37 7.38
N GLN A 132 24.45 -18.61 6.33
CA GLN A 132 24.43 -19.87 5.58
C GLN A 132 25.14 -19.80 4.22
N HIS A 133 25.82 -18.67 3.91
CA HIS A 133 26.53 -18.48 2.64
C HIS A 133 25.69 -18.73 1.38
N LEU A 134 24.38 -18.45 1.43
CA LEU A 134 23.44 -18.74 0.32
C LEU A 134 23.52 -17.74 -0.84
N ARG A 135 24.18 -16.59 -0.63
CA ARG A 135 24.41 -15.56 -1.64
C ARG A 135 25.57 -14.66 -1.26
N GLN A 136 26.05 -13.90 -2.24
CA GLN A 136 27.02 -12.83 -2.00
C GLN A 136 26.38 -11.74 -1.14
N CYS A 137 26.85 -11.66 0.10
CA CYS A 137 26.51 -10.65 1.06
C CYS A 137 27.80 -10.38 1.81
N ASP A 138 28.33 -9.16 1.76
CA ASP A 138 29.54 -8.82 2.49
C ASP A 138 29.25 -8.39 3.93
N GLY A 139 27.97 -8.18 4.29
CA GLY A 139 27.50 -7.75 5.63
C GLY A 139 27.84 -8.68 6.80
N GLN A 140 27.57 -8.20 8.02
CA GLN A 140 27.71 -8.99 9.25
C GLN A 140 26.54 -9.97 9.41
N ALA A 141 26.82 -11.16 9.93
CA ALA A 141 25.82 -12.23 10.07
C ALA A 141 24.88 -11.99 11.25
N LEU A 142 25.42 -11.59 12.41
CA LEU A 142 24.68 -11.46 13.68
C LEU A 142 24.82 -10.05 14.24
N TYR A 143 23.71 -9.41 14.62
CA TYR A 143 23.69 -8.11 15.28
C TYR A 143 22.99 -8.22 16.64
N LEU A 144 23.49 -7.55 17.67
CA LEU A 144 22.82 -7.49 18.96
C LEU A 144 21.51 -6.71 18.83
N ALA A 145 20.38 -7.36 19.14
CA ALA A 145 19.07 -6.74 18.97
C ALA A 145 18.92 -5.51 19.85
N GLU A 146 19.38 -5.56 21.11
CA GLU A 146 19.35 -4.43 22.05
C GLU A 146 19.97 -3.15 21.45
N ARG A 147 21.10 -3.28 20.75
CA ARG A 147 21.79 -2.13 20.15
C ARG A 147 21.04 -1.55 18.95
N VAL A 148 20.49 -2.42 18.11
CA VAL A 148 19.67 -2.01 16.96
C VAL A 148 18.37 -1.36 17.45
N ASP A 149 17.68 -2.02 18.37
CA ASP A 149 16.42 -1.57 18.96
C ASP A 149 16.59 -0.20 19.62
N ARG A 150 17.68 0.02 20.37
CA ARG A 150 17.97 1.31 21.01
C ARG A 150 18.08 2.47 20.00
N ILE A 151 18.77 2.25 18.88
CA ILE A 151 18.95 3.28 17.84
C ILE A 151 17.59 3.61 17.19
N VAL A 152 16.80 2.57 16.88
CA VAL A 152 15.49 2.76 16.24
C VAL A 152 14.47 3.40 17.19
N VAL A 153 14.50 3.03 18.48
CA VAL A 153 13.68 3.66 19.51
C VAL A 153 14.03 5.14 19.66
N ALA A 154 15.33 5.47 19.76
CA ALA A 154 15.77 6.86 19.86
C ALA A 154 15.31 7.71 18.66
N TYR A 155 15.39 7.15 17.45
CA TYR A 155 14.88 7.81 16.25
C TYR A 155 13.35 7.96 16.30
N ALA A 156 12.60 6.93 16.68
CA ALA A 156 11.15 7.02 16.84
C ALA A 156 10.75 8.08 17.88
N ASP A 157 11.47 8.17 19.00
CA ASP A 157 11.26 9.19 20.03
C ASP A 157 11.53 10.60 19.49
N GLU A 158 12.56 10.78 18.67
CA GLU A 158 12.82 12.05 18.00
C GLU A 158 11.66 12.45 17.07
N LEU A 159 11.14 11.50 16.28
CA LEU A 159 9.97 11.73 15.43
C LEU A 159 8.74 12.11 16.25
N PHE A 160 8.48 11.38 17.34
CA PHE A 160 7.37 11.66 18.25
C PHE A 160 7.53 12.98 18.99
N ARG A 161 8.75 13.42 19.28
CA ARG A 161 9.00 14.74 19.86
C ARG A 161 8.69 15.85 18.87
N LYS A 162 9.11 15.71 17.61
CA LYS A 162 8.84 16.70 16.55
C LYS A 162 7.34 16.95 16.37
N ILE A 163 6.54 15.88 16.29
CA ILE A 163 5.08 16.02 16.15
C ILE A 163 4.41 16.64 17.38
N LYS A 164 4.96 16.46 18.59
CA LYS A 164 4.45 17.12 19.80
C LYS A 164 4.84 18.59 19.92
N SER A 165 6.03 18.96 19.44
CA SER A 165 6.59 20.30 19.63
C SER A 165 6.18 21.32 18.57
N GLU A 166 5.93 20.88 17.33
CA GLU A 166 5.35 21.75 16.32
C GLU A 166 3.83 21.81 16.54
N PRO A 167 3.19 23.00 16.60
CA PRO A 167 1.74 23.11 16.46
C PRO A 167 1.39 22.82 14.98
N TYR A 168 1.54 21.55 14.63
CA TYR A 168 1.41 20.97 13.30
C TYR A 168 -0.02 21.06 12.78
N ASP A 169 -0.95 21.42 13.66
CA ASP A 169 -2.32 21.82 13.34
C ASP A 169 -2.33 22.98 12.33
N LYS A 170 -1.50 24.03 12.51
CA LYS A 170 -1.51 25.20 11.62
C LYS A 170 -0.93 24.90 10.23
N SER A 171 0.11 24.07 10.13
CA SER A 171 0.76 23.78 8.84
C SER A 171 -0.06 22.76 8.02
N ILE A 172 -0.67 21.76 8.66
CA ILE A 172 -1.66 20.88 8.04
C ILE A 172 -2.91 21.66 7.67
N GLU A 173 -3.47 22.46 8.58
CA GLU A 173 -4.62 23.32 8.27
C GLU A 173 -4.32 24.22 7.08
N GLN A 174 -3.13 24.80 7.01
CA GLN A 174 -2.72 25.62 5.88
C GLN A 174 -2.63 24.81 4.58
N LYS A 175 -2.05 23.60 4.61
CA LYS A 175 -2.02 22.69 3.45
C LYS A 175 -3.42 22.27 3.02
N ILE A 176 -4.30 21.95 3.97
CA ILE A 176 -5.73 21.63 3.73
C ILE A 176 -6.41 22.84 3.08
N ARG A 177 -6.29 24.03 3.68
CA ARG A 177 -6.87 25.27 3.14
C ARG A 177 -6.35 25.57 1.75
N GLN A 178 -5.06 25.32 1.48
CA GLN A 178 -4.46 25.56 0.17
C GLN A 178 -4.97 24.56 -0.88
N GLN A 179 -5.13 23.28 -0.52
CA GLN A 179 -5.75 22.29 -1.40
C GLN A 179 -7.22 22.59 -1.66
N GLU A 180 -8.00 22.92 -0.63
CA GLU A 180 -9.40 23.33 -0.76
C GLU A 180 -9.55 24.60 -1.63
N ALA A 181 -8.67 25.59 -1.44
CA ALA A 181 -8.65 26.80 -2.25
C ALA A 181 -8.30 26.49 -3.71
N ASN A 182 -7.34 25.61 -3.97
CA ASN A 182 -6.98 25.18 -5.31
C ASN A 182 -8.12 24.41 -5.99
N HIS A 183 -8.81 23.53 -5.27
CA HIS A 183 -9.99 22.83 -5.78
C HIS A 183 -11.13 23.80 -6.11
N ASN A 184 -11.42 24.74 -5.21
CA ASN A 184 -12.43 25.77 -5.45
C ASN A 184 -12.05 26.66 -6.66
N ARG A 185 -10.78 27.00 -6.84
CA ARG A 185 -10.30 27.72 -8.03
C ARG A 185 -10.53 26.93 -9.32
N LYS A 186 -10.24 25.62 -9.32
CA LYS A 186 -10.50 24.75 -10.48
C LYS A 186 -11.99 24.68 -10.80
N LYS A 187 -12.85 24.53 -9.79
CA LYS A 187 -14.31 24.56 -9.96
C LYS A 187 -14.79 25.89 -10.55
N GLN A 188 -14.36 27.02 -9.99
CA GLN A 188 -14.73 28.33 -10.52
C GLN A 188 -14.24 28.55 -11.95
N ALA A 189 -13.04 28.07 -12.30
CA ALA A 189 -12.52 28.16 -13.66
C ALA A 189 -13.37 27.32 -14.64
N ALA A 190 -13.77 26.10 -14.25
CA ALA A 190 -14.65 25.26 -15.05
C ALA A 190 -16.06 25.87 -15.21
N GLU A 191 -16.65 26.43 -14.14
CA GLU A 191 -17.93 27.15 -14.21
C GLU A 191 -17.86 28.36 -15.16
N LYS A 192 -16.76 29.13 -15.12
CA LYS A 192 -16.54 30.24 -16.05
C LYS A 192 -16.44 29.76 -17.50
N LYS A 193 -15.76 28.64 -17.76
CA LYS A 193 -15.71 28.04 -19.10
C LYS A 193 -17.11 27.65 -19.60
N ILE A 194 -17.93 27.03 -18.76
CA ILE A 194 -19.32 26.67 -19.10
C ILE A 194 -20.11 27.93 -19.47
N LYS A 195 -20.07 28.98 -18.63
CA LYS A 195 -20.77 30.24 -18.91
C LYS A 195 -20.31 30.90 -20.20
N ALA A 196 -19.01 30.90 -20.47
CA ALA A 196 -18.46 31.46 -21.70
C ALA A 196 -18.90 30.67 -22.95
N ALA A 197 -18.91 29.34 -22.88
CA ALA A 197 -19.39 28.48 -23.96
C ALA A 197 -20.90 28.67 -24.21
N GLN A 198 -21.71 28.74 -23.14
CA GLN A 198 -23.14 29.02 -23.23
C GLN A 198 -23.44 30.39 -23.81
N TYR A 199 -22.67 31.41 -23.44
CA TYR A 199 -22.80 32.75 -24.02
C TYR A 199 -22.51 32.77 -25.52
N LYS A 200 -21.47 32.04 -25.97
CA LYS A 200 -21.20 31.88 -27.41
C LYS A 200 -22.33 31.18 -28.14
N GLN A 201 -22.87 30.10 -27.57
CA GLN A 201 -24.02 29.39 -28.14
C GLN A 201 -25.22 30.33 -28.29
N GLN A 202 -25.57 31.07 -27.23
CA GLN A 202 -26.68 32.01 -27.24
C GLN A 202 -26.49 33.11 -28.30
N ARG A 203 -25.26 33.61 -28.48
CA ARG A 203 -24.94 34.57 -29.55
C ARG A 203 -25.21 34.04 -30.95
N TYR A 204 -24.95 32.76 -31.20
CA TYR A 204 -25.26 32.13 -32.49
C TYR A 204 -26.76 31.89 -32.65
N GLU A 205 -27.47 31.50 -31.57
CA GLU A 205 -28.92 31.34 -31.57
C GLU A 205 -29.65 32.67 -31.84
N ASP A 206 -29.20 33.77 -31.23
CA ASP A 206 -29.73 35.12 -31.49
C ASP A 206 -29.52 35.56 -32.96
N GLU A 207 -28.42 35.11 -33.57
CA GLU A 207 -28.10 35.42 -34.97
C GLU A 207 -28.93 34.58 -35.96
N VAL A 208 -29.39 33.39 -35.56
CA VAL A 208 -30.37 32.60 -36.34
C VAL A 208 -31.68 33.37 -36.48
N LEU A 209 -32.15 34.06 -35.43
CA LEU A 209 -33.36 34.89 -35.51
C LEU A 209 -33.22 35.97 -36.59
N LYS A 210 -32.09 36.66 -36.63
CA LYS A 210 -31.80 37.67 -37.67
C LYS A 210 -31.62 37.08 -39.06
N CYS A 211 -31.10 35.85 -39.16
CA CYS A 211 -31.00 35.13 -40.42
C CYS A 211 -32.38 34.76 -40.97
N LEU A 212 -33.35 34.41 -40.10
CA LEU A 212 -34.73 34.16 -40.48
C LEU A 212 -35.45 35.45 -40.93
N GLU A 213 -35.07 36.60 -40.37
CA GLU A 213 -35.57 37.93 -40.73
C GLU A 213 -34.89 38.53 -41.98
N GLY A 214 -33.85 37.88 -42.51
CA GLY A 214 -33.12 38.32 -43.71
C GLY A 214 -32.09 39.43 -43.46
N GLU A 215 -31.81 39.77 -42.20
CA GLU A 215 -30.89 40.84 -41.80
C GLU A 215 -29.47 40.35 -41.50
N SER A 216 -29.24 39.02 -41.48
CA SER A 216 -27.92 38.45 -41.19
C SER A 216 -27.05 38.33 -42.43
N ALA A 217 -25.74 38.59 -42.26
CA ALA A 217 -24.72 38.42 -43.29
C ALA A 217 -24.20 36.97 -43.40
N PHE A 218 -24.63 36.07 -42.52
CA PHE A 218 -24.17 34.67 -42.47
C PHE A 218 -25.15 33.72 -43.17
N SER A 219 -24.63 32.67 -43.81
CA SER A 219 -25.47 31.62 -44.39
C SER A 219 -26.04 30.69 -43.32
N GLN A 220 -27.23 30.15 -43.58
CA GLN A 220 -27.91 29.19 -42.71
C GLN A 220 -27.04 27.96 -42.40
N GLU A 221 -26.32 27.45 -43.40
CA GLU A 221 -25.40 26.31 -43.26
C GLU A 221 -24.21 26.61 -42.36
N MET A 222 -23.66 27.84 -42.42
CA MET A 222 -22.55 28.27 -41.57
C MET A 222 -23.01 28.42 -40.11
N LEU A 223 -24.18 29.03 -39.88
CA LEU A 223 -24.75 29.17 -38.54
C LEU A 223 -25.07 27.80 -37.90
N ALA A 224 -25.65 26.87 -38.66
CA ALA A 224 -25.93 25.51 -38.18
C ALA A 224 -24.65 24.76 -37.77
N ARG A 225 -23.55 24.93 -38.52
CA ARG A 225 -22.25 24.36 -38.16
C ARG A 225 -21.68 24.99 -36.89
N LEU A 226 -21.76 26.31 -36.74
CA LEU A 226 -21.25 27.02 -35.56
C LEU A 226 -22.04 26.67 -34.28
N ILE A 227 -23.36 26.48 -34.38
CA ILE A 227 -24.20 26.05 -33.27
C ILE A 227 -23.82 24.64 -32.84
N THR A 228 -23.73 23.69 -33.78
CA THR A 228 -23.31 22.31 -33.46
C THR A 228 -21.93 22.28 -32.76
N GLN A 229 -21.00 23.13 -33.20
CA GLN A 229 -19.69 23.26 -32.56
C GLN A 229 -19.78 23.87 -31.16
N ALA A 230 -20.60 24.92 -30.97
CA ALA A 230 -20.81 25.55 -29.67
C ALA A 230 -21.51 24.61 -28.67
N GLU A 231 -22.50 23.84 -29.13
CA GLU A 231 -23.17 22.81 -28.33
C GLU A 231 -22.18 21.72 -27.87
N ALA A 232 -21.29 21.29 -28.77
CA ALA A 232 -20.23 20.35 -28.43
C ALA A 232 -19.25 20.93 -27.38
N GLU A 233 -18.86 22.20 -27.52
CA GLU A 233 -18.03 22.91 -26.54
C GLU A 233 -18.71 23.01 -25.17
N VAL A 234 -20.02 23.33 -25.14
CA VAL A 234 -20.81 23.38 -23.90
C VAL A 234 -20.89 21.99 -23.26
N ARG A 235 -21.12 20.95 -24.05
CA ARG A 235 -21.19 19.56 -23.57
C ARG A 235 -19.85 19.12 -22.98
N GLN A 236 -18.75 19.36 -23.68
CA GLN A 236 -17.41 19.04 -23.19
C GLN A 236 -17.08 19.78 -21.88
N ALA A 237 -17.40 21.08 -21.80
CA ALA A 237 -17.17 21.87 -20.59
C ALA A 237 -18.01 21.37 -19.39
N LYS A 238 -19.24 20.92 -19.63
CA LYS A 238 -20.09 20.29 -18.61
C LYS A 238 -19.56 18.93 -18.16
N ASP A 239 -19.07 18.12 -19.09
CA ASP A 239 -18.47 16.81 -18.79
C ASP A 239 -17.18 16.96 -17.96
N GLU A 240 -16.32 17.93 -18.30
CA GLU A 240 -15.12 18.28 -17.51
C GLU A 240 -15.49 18.71 -16.08
N TYR A 241 -16.56 19.49 -15.91
CA TYR A 241 -17.04 19.92 -14.60
C TYR A 241 -17.67 18.75 -13.80
N ALA A 242 -18.42 17.88 -14.46
CA ALA A 242 -18.98 16.68 -13.84
C ALA A 242 -17.87 15.72 -13.37
N ALA A 243 -16.82 15.54 -14.16
CA ALA A 243 -15.64 14.76 -13.78
C ALA A 243 -14.91 15.37 -12.56
N LEU A 244 -14.77 16.70 -12.50
CA LEU A 244 -14.21 17.40 -11.34
C LEU A 244 -15.06 17.26 -10.06
N LEU A 245 -16.38 17.12 -10.19
CA LEU A 245 -17.28 16.86 -9.06
C LEU A 245 -17.24 15.39 -8.59
N GLN A 246 -17.09 14.46 -9.52
CA GLN A 246 -16.95 13.01 -9.25
C GLN A 246 -15.59 12.70 -8.58
N ASN A 247 -14.55 13.49 -8.86
CA ASN A 247 -13.28 13.44 -8.16
C ASN A 247 -13.43 13.91 -6.70
N ASN A 248 -13.90 13.00 -5.85
CA ASN A 248 -13.91 13.12 -4.39
C ASN A 248 -12.52 12.96 -3.76
N ASP A 249 -11.50 12.65 -4.55
CA ASP A 249 -10.14 12.35 -4.11
C ASP A 249 -9.54 13.46 -3.23
N ASP A 250 -9.82 14.74 -3.52
CA ASP A 250 -9.27 15.84 -2.73
C ASP A 250 -9.90 15.89 -1.31
N ARG A 251 -11.19 15.59 -1.17
CA ARG A 251 -11.88 15.56 0.14
C ARG A 251 -11.51 14.34 0.96
N THR A 252 -11.39 13.18 0.33
CA THR A 252 -10.95 11.95 1.00
C THR A 252 -9.49 12.06 1.43
N THR A 253 -8.64 12.70 0.64
CA THR A 253 -7.23 12.97 0.98
C THR A 253 -7.11 13.84 2.24
N VAL A 254 -7.91 14.90 2.36
CA VAL A 254 -7.89 15.78 3.56
C VAL A 254 -8.31 15.03 4.83
N GLN A 255 -9.38 14.23 4.77
CA GLN A 255 -9.83 13.43 5.91
C GLN A 255 -8.80 12.36 6.29
N GLN A 256 -8.17 11.73 5.30
CA GLN A 256 -7.09 10.76 5.51
C GLN A 256 -5.89 11.41 6.21
N ILE A 257 -5.47 12.60 5.79
CA ILE A 257 -4.37 13.35 6.43
C ILE A 257 -4.65 13.60 7.91
N ARG A 258 -5.88 14.04 8.26
CA ARG A 258 -6.28 14.24 9.67
C ARG A 258 -6.23 12.93 10.45
N SER A 259 -6.78 11.85 9.90
CA SER A 259 -6.78 10.56 10.57
C SER A 259 -5.37 10.01 10.85
N TYR A 260 -4.44 10.19 9.90
CA TYR A 260 -3.05 9.78 10.08
C TYR A 260 -2.32 10.64 11.09
N TYR A 261 -2.64 11.93 11.16
CA TYR A 261 -2.10 12.83 12.16
C TYR A 261 -2.56 12.43 13.57
N ASP A 262 -3.86 12.20 13.75
CA ASP A 262 -4.42 11.76 15.04
C ASP A 262 -3.83 10.41 15.49
N GLU A 263 -3.67 9.47 14.56
CA GLU A 263 -3.01 8.19 14.81
C GLU A 263 -1.55 8.39 15.24
N PHE A 264 -0.81 9.24 14.54
CA PHE A 264 0.61 9.50 14.83
C PHE A 264 0.80 10.24 16.16
N LEU A 265 -0.07 11.19 16.48
CA LEU A 265 -0.10 11.88 17.78
C LEU A 265 -0.49 10.91 18.92
N GLY A 266 -1.46 10.04 18.67
CA GLY A 266 -1.83 8.96 19.57
C GLY A 266 -0.64 8.07 19.91
N TRP A 267 0.10 7.63 18.88
CA TRP A 267 1.34 6.88 19.06
C TRP A 267 2.38 7.66 19.86
N ALA A 268 2.60 8.94 19.56
CA ALA A 268 3.55 9.78 20.27
C ALA A 268 3.23 9.87 21.78
N ASN A 269 1.95 9.86 22.14
CA ASN A 269 1.50 9.90 23.52
C ASN A 269 1.61 8.55 24.24
N GLU A 270 1.34 7.43 23.55
CA GLU A 270 1.37 6.10 24.17
C GLU A 270 2.75 5.44 24.15
N PHE A 271 3.64 5.79 23.21
CA PHE A 271 4.81 4.97 22.87
C PHE A 271 5.71 4.66 24.05
N ASN A 272 6.07 5.65 24.88
CA ASN A 272 6.97 5.44 26.01
C ASN A 272 6.42 4.49 27.08
N LEU A 273 5.11 4.56 27.32
CA LEU A 273 4.39 3.78 28.34
C LEU A 273 3.90 2.43 27.80
N ALA A 274 3.91 2.25 26.48
CA ALA A 274 3.40 1.05 25.81
C ALA A 274 4.26 -0.20 26.11
N THR A 275 3.58 -1.36 26.16
CA THR A 275 4.23 -2.67 26.25
C THR A 275 5.11 -2.94 25.03
N VAL A 276 6.07 -3.86 25.13
CA VAL A 276 6.96 -4.23 24.01
C VAL A 276 6.16 -4.69 22.79
N GLU A 277 5.07 -5.43 23.00
CA GLU A 277 4.16 -5.88 21.94
C GLU A 277 3.49 -4.70 21.25
N ARG A 278 3.01 -3.71 22.02
CA ARG A 278 2.37 -2.51 21.47
C ARG A 278 3.39 -1.63 20.75
N LYS A 279 4.58 -1.41 21.32
CA LYS A 279 5.69 -0.70 20.65
C LYS A 279 6.05 -1.34 19.31
N ARG A 280 6.10 -2.67 19.25
CA ARG A 280 6.32 -3.42 18.00
C ARG A 280 5.23 -3.17 16.95
N VAL A 281 3.96 -3.08 17.37
CA VAL A 281 2.85 -2.75 16.47
C VAL A 281 3.02 -1.34 15.92
N ILE A 282 3.25 -0.36 16.79
CA ILE A 282 3.47 1.04 16.42
C ILE A 282 4.63 1.17 15.43
N LEU A 283 5.79 0.60 15.76
CA LEU A 283 6.98 0.67 14.89
C LEU A 283 6.77 -0.01 13.54
N ALA A 284 6.01 -1.11 13.49
CA ALA A 284 5.69 -1.79 12.23
C ALA A 284 4.64 -1.06 11.38
N GLN A 285 3.85 -0.16 11.98
CA GLN A 285 2.93 0.73 11.28
C GLN A 285 3.63 2.02 10.81
N LEU A 286 4.54 2.55 11.63
CA LEU A 286 5.31 3.75 11.33
C LEU A 286 6.40 3.51 10.28
N PHE A 287 7.16 2.42 10.42
CA PHE A 287 8.27 2.07 9.55
C PHE A 287 7.88 1.01 8.52
N GLU A 288 8.39 1.18 7.30
CA GLU A 288 8.29 0.19 6.23
C GLU A 288 9.33 -0.92 6.43
N LYS A 289 10.58 -0.52 6.66
CA LYS A 289 11.72 -1.42 6.91
C LYS A 289 12.83 -0.70 7.65
N VAL A 290 13.65 -1.48 8.36
CA VAL A 290 14.88 -1.03 9.01
C VAL A 290 16.05 -1.79 8.40
N GLU A 291 16.91 -1.09 7.68
CA GLU A 291 18.11 -1.65 7.07
C GLU A 291 19.28 -1.61 8.05
N VAL A 292 19.86 -2.78 8.33
CA VAL A 292 21.01 -2.91 9.24
C VAL A 292 22.25 -3.31 8.45
N GLY A 293 23.26 -2.46 8.51
CA GLY A 293 24.56 -2.60 7.86
C GLY A 293 25.71 -2.83 8.84
N LYS A 294 26.93 -2.95 8.31
CA LYS A 294 28.15 -3.23 9.10
C LYS A 294 28.39 -2.10 10.10
N GLY A 295 28.88 -2.46 11.28
CA GLY A 295 29.18 -1.49 12.34
C GLY A 295 27.93 -0.85 12.95
N TYR A 296 26.76 -1.47 12.82
CA TYR A 296 25.47 -0.93 13.26
C TYR A 296 25.05 0.34 12.51
N LYS A 297 25.48 0.50 11.25
CA LYS A 297 24.94 1.52 10.36
C LYS A 297 23.49 1.19 10.04
N ILE A 298 22.55 2.01 10.51
CA ILE A 298 21.12 1.76 10.37
C ILE A 298 20.49 2.82 9.48
N THR A 299 19.70 2.37 8.50
CA THR A 299 18.85 3.23 7.67
C THR A 299 17.39 2.88 7.95
N ILE A 300 16.61 3.86 8.42
CA ILE A 300 15.19 3.67 8.75
C ILE A 300 14.34 4.22 7.61
N HIS A 301 13.44 3.40 7.09
CA HIS A 301 12.51 3.79 6.03
C HIS A 301 11.13 4.03 6.63
N VAL A 302 10.74 5.29 6.77
CA VAL A 302 9.40 5.68 7.23
C VAL A 302 8.39 5.45 6.10
N ARG A 303 7.20 4.94 6.42
CA ARG A 303 6.14 4.77 5.41
C ARG A 303 5.75 6.11 4.78
N GLY A 304 5.48 6.10 3.46
CA GLY A 304 5.14 7.30 2.69
C GLY A 304 3.99 8.14 3.26
N THR A 305 3.00 7.49 3.89
CA THR A 305 1.87 8.15 4.57
C THR A 305 2.30 9.07 5.72
N TYR A 306 3.43 8.77 6.36
CA TYR A 306 3.98 9.56 7.46
C TYR A 306 5.13 10.46 7.06
N LYS A 307 5.79 10.19 5.91
CA LYS A 307 6.85 11.06 5.37
C LYS A 307 6.39 12.51 5.18
N GLN A 308 5.13 12.69 4.77
CA GLN A 308 4.53 14.02 4.61
C GLN A 308 4.50 14.87 5.89
N PHE A 309 4.61 14.22 7.06
CA PHE A 309 4.63 14.87 8.36
C PHE A 309 6.05 15.22 8.84
N LEU A 310 7.10 14.79 8.12
CA LEU A 310 8.47 14.80 8.64
C LEU A 310 9.41 15.86 8.05
N GLY A 311 8.90 16.76 7.19
CA GLY A 311 9.77 17.70 6.46
C GLY A 311 10.75 16.98 5.53
N GLU A 312 11.55 17.71 4.75
CA GLU A 312 12.47 17.09 3.78
C GLU A 312 13.44 16.09 4.45
N GLU A 313 13.39 14.87 3.90
CA GLU A 313 14.17 13.65 4.15
C GLU A 313 14.82 13.44 5.53
N PRO A 314 14.22 12.63 6.41
CA PRO A 314 14.95 12.06 7.52
C PRO A 314 15.57 10.73 7.06
N HIS A 315 16.48 10.76 6.08
CA HIS A 315 17.44 9.67 5.90
C HIS A 315 18.43 9.71 7.06
N GLY A 316 17.97 9.29 8.24
CA GLY A 316 18.83 9.08 9.39
C GLY A 316 19.75 7.90 9.09
N LYS A 317 20.95 8.20 8.58
CA LYS A 317 22.09 7.28 8.66
C LYS A 317 22.67 7.44 10.05
N PHE A 318 22.40 6.48 10.92
CA PHE A 318 22.98 6.39 12.26
C PHE A 318 24.02 5.28 12.28
#